data_AF-A0A2N7XLH4-F1
#
_entry.id   AF-A0A2N7XLH4-F1
#
_cell.length_a   1.000
_cell.length_b   1.000
_cell.length_c   1.000
_cell.angle_alpha   90.00
_cell.angle_beta   90.00
_cell.angle_gamma   90.00
#
_symmetry.space_group_name_H-M   'P 1'
#
loop_
_entity.id
_entity.type
_entity.pdbx_description
1 polymer ?
#
loop_
_entity_poly.entity_id
_entity_poly.type
_entity_poly.pdbx_seq_one_letter_code
_entity_poly.pdbx_strand_id
1 'polypeptide(L)'
;MQALLTVDQLSAFLQKSVTSIRSDVTRNPQSLPPICRLPGTKRLLWRVEDVEAWLAEYVVGCAFPASAVEQERARPGRPTKAAQIAKQRSYAK
;
A
#
# COMPACT_ATOMS: atom_id res chain seq x y z
N MET A 1 -16.91 -14.29 15.49
CA MET A 1 -15.77 -14.97 14.84
C MET A 1 -15.34 -14.10 13.67
N GLN A 2 -14.18 -13.45 13.75
CA GLN A 2 -13.72 -12.61 12.64
C GLN A 2 -12.97 -13.46 11.63
N ALA A 3 -13.48 -13.47 10.40
CA ALA A 3 -12.80 -14.09 9.28
C ALA A 3 -11.59 -13.25 8.88
N LEU A 4 -10.48 -13.91 8.56
CA LEU A 4 -9.38 -13.26 7.85
C LEU A 4 -9.77 -13.14 6.37
N LEU A 5 -9.75 -11.93 5.84
CA LEU A 5 -10.00 -11.66 4.43
C LEU A 5 -8.77 -12.04 3.62
N THR A 6 -9.01 -12.81 2.57
CA THR A 6 -8.03 -13.06 1.52
C THR A 6 -7.98 -11.90 0.54
N VAL A 7 -6.95 -11.86 -0.31
CA VAL A 7 -6.80 -10.84 -1.38
C VAL A 7 -8.05 -10.74 -2.25
N ASP A 8 -8.68 -11.88 -2.57
CA ASP A 8 -9.85 -11.94 -3.45
C ASP A 8 -11.08 -11.30 -2.79
N GLN A 9 -11.32 -11.60 -1.51
CA GLN A 9 -12.40 -11.01 -0.74
C GLN A 9 -12.17 -9.51 -0.50
N LEU A 10 -10.93 -9.12 -0.21
CA LEU A 10 -10.57 -7.71 -0.09
C LEU A 10 -10.80 -6.95 -1.40
N SER A 11 -10.55 -7.60 -2.55
CA SER A 11 -10.79 -7.05 -3.89
C SER A 11 -12.26 -6.71 -4.11
N ALA A 12 -13.16 -7.63 -3.72
CA ALA A 12 -14.60 -7.40 -3.77
C ALA A 12 -15.03 -6.27 -2.82
N PHE A 13 -14.41 -6.18 -1.64
CA PHE A 13 -14.77 -5.20 -0.61
C PHE A 13 -14.36 -3.76 -0.98
N LEU A 14 -13.16 -3.58 -1.53
CA LEU A 14 -12.64 -2.27 -1.96
C LEU A 14 -12.98 -1.93 -3.42
N GLN A 15 -13.67 -2.83 -4.14
CA GLN A 15 -13.92 -2.72 -5.59
C GLN A 15 -12.65 -2.46 -6.41
N LYS A 16 -11.52 -3.04 -5.98
CA LYS A 16 -10.22 -2.97 -6.65
C LYS A 16 -9.87 -4.33 -7.24
N SER A 17 -9.11 -4.37 -8.33
CA SER A 17 -8.65 -5.66 -8.87
C SER A 17 -7.62 -6.33 -7.96
N VAL A 18 -7.61 -7.66 -7.92
CA VAL A 18 -6.62 -8.48 -7.19
C VAL A 18 -5.19 -8.09 -7.58
N THR A 19 -4.95 -7.83 -8.86
CA THR A 19 -3.65 -7.39 -9.39
C THR A 19 -3.24 -6.02 -8.86
N SER A 20 -4.18 -5.07 -8.76
CA SER A 20 -3.93 -3.76 -8.17
C SER A 20 -3.57 -3.92 -6.70
N ILE A 21 -4.34 -4.69 -5.92
CA ILE A 21 -4.07 -4.89 -4.48
C ILE A 21 -2.67 -5.45 -4.26
N ARG A 22 -2.25 -6.49 -5.00
CA ARG A 22 -0.88 -7.04 -4.89
C ARG A 22 0.18 -6.00 -5.21
N SER A 23 -0.09 -5.12 -6.17
CA SER A 23 0.80 -4.03 -6.56
C SER A 23 0.82 -2.93 -5.50
N ASP A 24 -0.33 -2.55 -4.96
CA ASP A 24 -0.50 -1.55 -3.91
C ASP A 24 0.17 -1.98 -2.61
N VAL A 25 0.10 -3.25 -2.21
CA VAL A 25 0.83 -3.77 -1.04
C VAL A 25 2.34 -3.47 -1.10
N THR A 26 2.92 -3.47 -2.30
CA THR A 26 4.36 -3.25 -2.48
C THR A 26 4.72 -1.83 -2.86
N ARG A 27 3.91 -1.16 -3.70
CA ARG A 27 4.17 0.17 -4.24
C ARG A 27 3.57 1.28 -3.39
N ASN A 28 2.40 1.05 -2.80
CA ASN A 28 1.68 2.03 -2.01
C ASN A 28 0.95 1.38 -0.82
N PRO A 29 1.70 0.92 0.20
CA PRO A 29 1.12 0.20 1.33
C PRO A 29 0.12 1.05 2.13
N GLN A 30 0.09 2.37 1.95
CA GLN A 30 -0.87 3.26 2.61
C GLN A 30 -2.25 3.29 1.95
N SER A 31 -2.36 2.82 0.70
CA SER A 31 -3.65 2.75 -0.01
C SER A 31 -4.50 1.55 0.37
N LEU A 32 -3.97 0.69 1.25
CA LEU A 32 -4.59 -0.53 1.71
C LEU A 32 -4.64 -0.58 3.23
N PRO A 33 -5.60 -1.31 3.78
CA PRO A 33 -5.69 -1.53 5.22
C PRO A 33 -4.51 -2.36 5.76
N PRO A 34 -4.30 -2.35 7.09
CA PRO A 34 -3.20 -3.04 7.75
C PRO A 34 -3.14 -4.53 7.40
N ILE A 35 -1.99 -4.99 6.92
CA ILE A 35 -1.79 -6.39 6.54
C ILE A 35 -1.52 -7.23 7.79
N CYS A 36 -2.30 -8.29 7.98
CA CYS A 36 -2.09 -9.27 9.02
C CYS A 36 -0.98 -10.24 8.60
N ARG A 37 0.22 -10.08 9.19
CA ARG A 37 1.37 -10.97 8.95
C ARG A 37 1.40 -12.06 10.02
N LEU A 38 1.08 -13.29 9.64
CA LEU A 38 1.26 -14.46 10.52
C LEU A 38 2.70 -14.98 10.43
N PRO A 39 3.33 -15.33 11.56
CA PRO A 39 4.67 -15.90 11.56
C PRO A 39 4.70 -17.20 10.74
N GLY A 40 5.70 -17.34 9.87
CA GLY A 40 5.90 -18.56 9.06
C GLY A 40 5.09 -18.64 7.77
N THR A 41 4.21 -17.69 7.45
CA THR A 41 3.45 -17.70 6.18
C THR A 41 3.58 -16.39 5.42
N LYS A 42 3.82 -16.48 4.10
CA LYS A 42 3.90 -15.31 3.19
C LYS A 42 2.52 -14.94 2.61
N ARG A 43 1.43 -15.28 3.29
CA ARG A 43 0.07 -15.04 2.79
C ARG A 43 -0.34 -13.60 3.11
N LEU A 44 -0.96 -12.95 2.14
CA LEU A 44 -1.58 -11.65 2.32
C LEU A 44 -2.98 -11.86 2.91
N LEU A 45 -3.13 -11.50 4.17
CA LEU A 45 -4.35 -11.63 4.93
C LEU A 45 -4.68 -10.30 5.60
N TRP A 46 -5.95 -10.01 5.75
CA TRP A 46 -6.44 -8.81 6.43
C TRP A 46 -7.48 -9.20 7.46
N ARG A 47 -7.55 -8.44 8.55
CA ARG A 47 -8.63 -8.58 9.53
C ARG A 47 -9.77 -7.68 9.09
N VAL A 48 -11.00 -8.18 9.17
CA VAL A 48 -12.18 -7.39 8.80
C VAL A 48 -12.26 -6.12 9.64
N GLU A 49 -12.00 -6.21 10.95
CA GLU A 49 -12.05 -5.04 11.84
C GLU A 49 -11.05 -3.94 11.44
N ASP A 50 -9.83 -4.31 11.06
CA ASP A 50 -8.80 -3.35 10.67
C ASP A 50 -9.16 -2.67 9.33
N VAL A 51 -9.83 -3.41 8.43
CA VAL A 51 -10.32 -2.89 7.15
C VAL A 51 -11.48 -1.92 7.37
N GLU A 52 -12.42 -2.27 8.24
CA GLU A 52 -13.56 -1.41 8.58
C GLU A 52 -13.13 -0.14 9.31
N ALA A 53 -12.24 -0.25 10.29
CA ALA A 53 -11.67 0.89 11.01
C ALA A 53 -10.90 1.80 10.06
N TRP A 54 -10.07 1.23 9.17
CA TRP A 54 -9.37 1.99 8.14
C TRP A 54 -10.36 2.70 7.21
N LEU A 55 -11.39 2.02 6.70
CA LEU A 55 -12.39 2.70 5.87
C LEU A 55 -13.08 3.84 6.63
N ALA A 56 -13.43 3.64 7.90
CA ALA A 56 -14.05 4.67 8.72
C ALA A 56 -13.20 5.95 8.85
N GLU A 57 -11.87 5.83 8.87
CA GLU A 57 -10.95 6.98 8.89
C GLU A 57 -10.95 7.77 7.57
N TYR A 58 -11.15 7.09 6.43
CA TYR A 58 -11.15 7.73 5.10
C TYR A 58 -12.56 8.13 4.62
N VAL A 59 -13.61 7.80 5.37
CA VAL A 59 -14.97 8.31 5.12
C VAL A 59 -15.03 9.77 5.58
N VAL A 60 -15.08 10.69 4.62
CA VAL A 60 -15.20 12.13 4.85
C VAL A 60 -16.45 12.42 5.68
N GLY A 61 -16.26 12.70 6.98
CA GLY A 61 -17.34 13.04 7.92
C GLY A 61 -17.20 12.50 9.34
N CYS A 62 -16.30 11.53 9.59
CA CYS A 62 -16.07 10.98 10.93
C CYS A 62 -14.67 11.35 11.43
N ALA A 63 -14.56 12.42 12.22
CA ALA A 63 -13.30 12.84 12.82
C ALA A 63 -12.93 11.89 13.98
N PHE A 64 -12.19 10.82 13.70
CA PHE A 64 -11.42 10.10 14.71
C PHE A 64 -9.93 10.48 14.60
N PRO A 65 -9.24 10.72 15.73
CA PRO A 65 -7.85 11.18 15.68
C PRO A 65 -6.96 10.05 15.15
N ALA A 66 -6.45 10.30 13.94
CA ALA A 66 -5.54 9.46 13.20
C ALA A 66 -4.32 9.07 14.05
N SER A 67 -4.14 7.77 14.27
CA SER A 67 -2.82 7.23 14.57
C SER A 67 -2.04 7.19 13.26
N ALA A 68 -1.45 8.35 12.94
CA ALA A 68 -0.61 8.56 11.78
C ALA A 68 0.55 7.55 11.75
N VAL A 69 0.47 6.56 10.86
CA VAL A 69 1.66 5.81 10.44
C VAL A 69 2.34 6.62 9.35
N GLU A 70 3.15 7.56 9.82
CA GLU A 70 4.00 8.42 9.02
C GLU A 70 5.10 7.60 8.31
N GLN A 71 4.88 7.43 7.00
CA GLN A 71 5.84 7.71 5.93
C GLN A 71 7.27 7.16 6.07
N GLU A 72 7.59 6.15 5.24
CA GLU A 72 8.89 6.11 4.58
C GLU A 72 8.65 6.31 3.08
N ARG A 73 8.89 7.53 2.60
CA ARG A 73 8.82 7.89 1.19
C ARG A 73 9.82 7.03 0.42
N ALA A 74 9.32 5.97 -0.22
CA ALA A 74 10.14 5.10 -1.06
C ALA A 74 10.74 5.94 -2.19
N ARG A 75 12.08 5.94 -2.20
CA ARG A 75 12.96 6.71 -3.09
C ARG A 75 12.50 6.59 -4.55
N PRO A 76 12.55 7.67 -5.35
CA PRO A 76 12.23 7.59 -6.76
C PRO A 76 13.06 6.49 -7.42
N GLY A 77 12.36 5.53 -8.03
CA GLY A 77 12.96 4.45 -8.78
C GLY A 77 13.74 4.94 -10.00
N ARG A 78 14.39 3.97 -10.65
CA ARG A 78 15.25 4.06 -11.85
C ARG A 78 15.43 5.47 -12.44
N PRO A 79 16.66 6.04 -12.43
CA PRO A 79 16.91 7.34 -13.03
C PRO A 79 16.41 7.37 -14.48
N THR A 80 15.63 8.40 -14.79
CA THR A 80 15.07 8.63 -16.13
C THR A 80 16.20 8.79 -17.15
N LYS A 81 15.95 8.38 -18.40
CA LYS A 81 16.91 8.47 -19.52
C LYS A 81 17.54 9.87 -19.66
N ALA A 82 16.79 10.93 -19.33
CA ALA A 82 17.27 12.31 -19.29
C ALA A 82 18.39 12.55 -18.25
N ALA A 83 18.27 11.97 -17.04
CA ALA A 83 19.28 12.08 -16.00
C ALA A 83 20.58 11.34 -16.36
N GLN A 84 20.49 10.22 -17.11
CA GLN A 84 21.67 9.51 -17.62
C GLN A 84 22.44 10.34 -18.66
N ILE A 85 21.72 11.02 -19.57
CA ILE A 85 22.34 11.86 -20.61
C ILE A 85 23.06 13.07 -20.00
N ALA A 86 22.47 13.69 -18.97
CA ALA A 86 23.12 14.80 -18.25
C ALA A 86 24.45 14.37 -17.61
N LYS A 87 24.51 13.17 -17.01
CA LYS A 87 25.73 12.62 -16.40
C LYS A 87 26.82 12.28 -17.44
N GLN A 88 26.45 11.83 -18.65
CA GLN A 88 27.42 11.62 -19.73
C GLN A 88 28.02 12.94 -20.22
N ARG A 89 27.21 14.01 -20.32
CA ARG A 89 27.70 15.33 -20.75
C ARG A 89 28.67 15.96 -19.74
N SER A 90 28.49 15.72 -18.44
CA SER A 90 29.43 16.20 -17.42
C SER A 90 30.78 15.51 -17.42
N TYR A 91 30.88 14.29 -17.99
CA TYR A 91 32.13 13.52 -18.04
C TYR A 91 32.94 13.76 -19.32
N ALA A 92 32.37 14.48 -20.29
CA ALA A 92 32.97 14.76 -21.59
C ALA A 92 33.62 16.16 -21.66
N LYS A 93 34.08 16.69 -20.52
CA LYS A 93 34.80 17.96 -20.45
C LYS A 93 36.07 17.82 -19.62
#